data_AF-A0A834IBX9-F1
#
_entry.id   AF-A0A834IBX9-F1
#
_cell.length_a   1.000
_cell.length_b   1.000
_cell.length_c   1.000
_cell.angle_alpha   90.00
_cell.angle_beta   90.00
_cell.angle_gamma   90.00
#
_symmetry.space_group_name_H-M   'P 1'
#
loop_
_entity.id
_entity.type
_entity.pdbx_description
1 polymer ?
#
loop_
_entity_poly.entity_id
_entity_poly.type
_entity_poly.pdbx_seq_one_letter_code
_entity_poly.pdbx_strand_id
1 'polypeptide(L)'
;AIAEAGADMFVAGSAIFGKPDYKTVIDKMRDELAKVEYFRIPRNVLTICLGKSTYARCGIIVNVTPLEPEWEGHVTLEFSNTTNLPARIYAGEGVAQMLFFESDEICETSYKDRGGKYQGQTGVTLPKA
;
A
#
# COMPACT_ATOMS: atom_id res chain seq x y z
N ALA A 1 -24.78 2.10 12.65
CA ALA A 1 -24.87 3.23 11.70
C ALA A 1 -23.60 3.48 10.87
N ILE A 2 -22.40 3.67 11.45
CA ILE A 2 -21.11 3.60 10.69
C ILE A 2 -20.33 2.30 11.00
N ALA A 3 -20.53 1.74 12.20
CA ALA A 3 -19.94 0.47 12.63
C ALA A 3 -20.53 -0.79 11.93
N GLU A 4 -21.62 -0.69 11.17
CA GLU A 4 -22.23 -1.81 10.43
C GLU A 4 -21.73 -1.93 8.98
N ALA A 5 -20.88 -1.00 8.52
CA ALA A 5 -20.31 -1.01 7.18
C ALA A 5 -18.93 -1.67 7.09
N GLY A 6 -18.41 -2.27 8.18
CA GLY A 6 -17.21 -3.12 8.14
C GLY A 6 -15.90 -2.44 7.73
N ALA A 7 -15.80 -1.11 7.76
CA ALA A 7 -14.58 -0.39 7.43
C ALA A 7 -13.91 0.16 8.70
N ASP A 8 -13.21 -0.70 9.44
CA ASP A 8 -12.24 -0.25 10.44
C ASP A 8 -11.00 0.27 9.70
N MET A 9 -10.76 1.57 9.82
CA MET A 9 -9.55 2.22 9.34
C MET A 9 -8.34 1.71 10.12
N PHE A 10 -7.44 0.94 9.51
CA PHE A 10 -6.01 1.07 9.82
C PHE A 10 -5.09 0.54 8.71
N VAL A 11 -3.89 1.10 8.76
CA VAL A 11 -2.86 1.17 7.74
C VAL A 11 -1.90 -0.02 7.75
N ALA A 12 -1.62 -0.55 6.56
CA ALA A 12 -0.49 -1.41 6.17
C ALA A 12 -0.34 -2.68 7.00
N GLY A 13 -0.88 -3.76 6.42
CA GLY A 13 -0.84 -5.10 6.96
C GLY A 13 -2.19 -5.44 7.53
N SER A 14 -2.96 -6.23 6.76
CA SER A 14 -4.12 -7.04 7.14
C SER A 14 -5.06 -6.44 8.19
N ALA A 15 -6.33 -6.26 7.85
CA ALA A 15 -7.36 -6.18 8.88
C ALA A 15 -7.32 -7.49 9.70
N ILE A 16 -6.66 -7.46 10.87
CA ILE A 16 -6.56 -8.60 11.77
C ILE A 16 -7.66 -8.46 12.79
N PHE A 17 -8.76 -9.18 12.56
CA PHE A 17 -9.85 -9.25 13.53
C PHE A 17 -9.60 -10.38 14.53
N GLY A 18 -9.96 -10.16 15.81
CA GLY A 18 -10.02 -11.24 16.82
C GLY A 18 -8.71 -11.61 17.51
N LYS A 19 -7.72 -10.71 17.62
CA LYS A 19 -6.51 -10.92 18.42
C LYS A 19 -6.50 -10.07 19.70
N PRO A 20 -6.02 -10.58 20.84
CA PRO A 20 -6.08 -9.87 22.12
C PRO A 20 -5.07 -8.72 22.25
N ASP A 21 -3.96 -8.77 21.49
CA ASP A 21 -2.94 -7.71 21.48
C ASP A 21 -2.60 -7.31 20.04
N TYR A 22 -3.29 -6.29 19.58
CA TYR A 22 -3.11 -5.70 18.25
C TYR A 22 -1.73 -5.05 18.07
N LYS A 23 -1.13 -4.51 19.14
CA LYS A 23 0.16 -3.79 19.04
C LYS A 23 1.29 -4.74 18.67
N THR A 24 1.38 -5.87 19.37
CA THR A 24 2.42 -6.89 19.11
C THR A 24 2.30 -7.46 17.69
N VAL A 25 1.07 -7.61 17.20
CA VAL A 25 0.81 -8.09 15.84
C VAL A 25 1.23 -7.04 14.80
N ILE A 26 0.85 -5.79 15.00
CA ILE A 26 1.24 -4.67 14.14
C ILE A 26 2.76 -4.49 14.09
N ASP A 27 3.44 -4.60 15.24
CA ASP A 27 4.90 -4.46 15.30
C ASP A 27 5.60 -5.60 14.54
N LYS A 28 5.14 -6.85 14.67
CA LYS A 28 5.65 -7.97 13.87
C LYS A 28 5.41 -7.79 12.37
N MET A 29 4.24 -7.29 11.98
CA MET A 29 3.96 -7.02 10.57
C MET A 29 4.80 -5.87 10.03
N ARG A 30 5.08 -4.84 10.84
CA ARG A 30 6.02 -3.77 10.49
C ARG A 30 7.44 -4.30 10.34
N ASP A 31 7.88 -5.20 11.21
CA ASP A 31 9.20 -5.83 11.12
C ASP A 31 9.32 -6.70 9.87
N GLU A 32 8.27 -7.40 9.45
CA GLU A 32 8.25 -8.14 8.19
C GLU A 32 8.14 -7.23 6.96
N LEU A 33 7.30 -6.19 7.00
CA LEU A 33 7.19 -5.20 5.92
C LEU A 33 8.48 -4.38 5.75
N ALA A 34 9.19 -4.08 6.84
CA ALA A 34 10.49 -3.40 6.80
C ALA A 34 11.60 -4.27 6.18
N LYS A 35 11.40 -5.59 6.11
CA LYS A 35 12.29 -6.51 5.38
C LYS A 35 11.90 -6.64 3.90
N VAL A 36 10.72 -6.14 3.50
CA VAL A 36 10.11 -6.42 2.20
C VAL A 36 9.63 -5.11 1.57
N GLU A 37 10.55 -4.37 0.95
CA GLU A 37 10.22 -3.24 0.05
C GLU A 37 9.66 -3.72 -1.30
N TYR A 38 9.67 -5.04 -1.56
CA TYR A 38 9.27 -5.68 -2.80
C TYR A 38 7.98 -6.49 -2.64
N PHE A 39 6.90 -6.03 -3.25
CA PHE A 39 5.62 -6.73 -3.21
C PHE A 39 5.55 -7.80 -4.30
N ARG A 40 4.82 -8.88 -4.01
CA ARG A 40 4.34 -9.86 -5.00
C ARG A 40 2.85 -10.06 -4.76
N ILE A 41 2.02 -9.43 -5.60
CA ILE A 41 0.57 -9.44 -5.40
C ILE A 41 -0.01 -10.76 -5.93
N PRO A 42 -0.75 -11.54 -5.11
CA PRO A 42 -1.41 -12.75 -5.60
C PRO A 42 -2.39 -12.48 -6.75
N ARG A 43 -2.65 -13.48 -7.59
CA ARG A 43 -3.55 -13.36 -8.76
C ARG A 43 -5.02 -13.10 -8.39
N ASN A 44 -5.42 -13.40 -7.16
CA ASN A 44 -6.76 -13.13 -6.65
C ASN A 44 -6.81 -11.89 -5.74
N VAL A 45 -5.76 -11.06 -5.68
CA VAL A 45 -5.71 -9.89 -4.79
C VAL A 45 -5.50 -8.61 -5.59
N LEU A 46 -6.29 -7.59 -5.30
CA LEU A 46 -6.03 -6.20 -5.69
C LEU A 46 -5.54 -5.44 -4.47
N THR A 47 -4.49 -4.63 -4.61
CA THR A 47 -3.98 -3.81 -3.51
C THR A 47 -4.14 -2.33 -3.81
N ILE A 48 -4.70 -1.56 -2.87
CA ILE A 48 -4.81 -0.10 -2.97
C ILE A 48 -3.91 0.54 -1.93
N CYS A 49 -3.09 1.48 -2.38
CA CYS A 49 -2.28 2.31 -1.50
C CYS A 49 -3.01 3.61 -1.16
N LEU A 50 -3.08 3.97 0.12
CA LEU A 50 -3.64 5.23 0.60
C LEU A 50 -2.61 5.98 1.47
N GLY A 51 -2.70 7.31 1.49
CA GLY A 51 -1.94 8.11 2.46
C GLY A 51 -2.42 7.87 3.90
N LYS A 52 -1.52 8.06 4.88
CA LYS A 52 -1.93 8.12 6.29
C LYS A 52 -2.54 9.47 6.64
N SER A 53 -3.51 9.46 7.55
CA SER A 53 -4.13 10.69 8.07
C SER A 53 -3.13 11.67 8.70
N THR A 54 -2.06 11.17 9.34
CA THR A 54 -0.99 12.00 9.90
C THR A 54 -0.36 12.92 8.84
N TYR A 55 0.00 12.38 7.67
CA TYR A 55 0.63 13.15 6.60
C TYR A 55 -0.40 13.96 5.80
N ALA A 56 -1.61 13.42 5.60
CA ALA A 56 -2.70 14.13 4.96
C ALA A 56 -3.06 15.43 5.70
N ARG A 57 -3.05 15.42 7.05
CA ARG A 57 -3.30 16.62 7.88
C ARG A 57 -2.18 17.66 7.80
N CYS A 58 -0.99 17.27 7.38
CA CYS A 58 0.12 18.19 7.08
C CYS A 58 0.12 18.68 5.62
N GLY A 59 -0.92 18.34 4.84
CA GLY A 59 -1.03 18.66 3.41
C GLY A 59 -0.10 17.85 2.51
N ILE A 60 0.40 16.72 3.00
CA ILE A 60 1.15 15.76 2.20
C ILE A 60 0.18 14.74 1.61
N ILE A 61 0.15 14.69 0.28
CA ILE A 61 -0.60 13.71 -0.50
C ILE A 61 0.36 12.63 -0.95
N VAL A 62 -0.04 11.37 -0.75
CA VAL A 62 0.63 10.20 -1.32
C VAL A 62 -0.26 9.68 -2.44
N ASN A 63 0.23 9.74 -3.67
CA ASN A 63 -0.45 9.21 -4.84
C ASN A 63 0.24 7.94 -5.31
N VAL A 64 -0.54 6.87 -5.45
CA VAL A 64 -0.11 5.55 -5.91
C VAL A 64 -1.31 4.91 -6.59
N THR A 65 -1.11 4.43 -7.81
CA THR A 65 -2.15 3.67 -8.52
C THR A 65 -2.29 2.27 -7.93
N PRO A 66 -3.46 1.62 -8.00
CA PRO A 66 -3.63 0.27 -7.48
C PRO A 66 -2.55 -0.70 -7.98
N LEU A 67 -2.10 -1.60 -7.10
CA LEU A 67 -1.22 -2.71 -7.46
C LEU A 67 -2.10 -3.87 -7.90
N GLU A 68 -2.10 -4.10 -9.20
CA GLU A 68 -2.96 -5.07 -9.86
C GLU A 68 -2.53 -6.53 -9.55
N PRO A 69 -3.43 -7.51 -9.74
CA PRO A 69 -3.10 -8.92 -9.54
C PRO A 69 -1.83 -9.34 -10.32
N GLU A 70 -0.96 -10.09 -9.65
CA GLU A 70 0.36 -10.53 -10.16
C GLU A 70 1.34 -9.40 -10.52
N TRP A 71 1.08 -8.16 -10.11
CA TRP A 71 2.13 -7.15 -10.09
C TRP A 71 3.19 -7.51 -9.02
N GLU A 72 4.45 -7.33 -9.36
CA GLU A 72 5.55 -7.40 -8.41
C GLU A 72 6.57 -6.27 -8.61
N GLY A 73 7.17 -5.80 -7.51
CA GLY A 73 8.14 -4.72 -7.55
C GLY A 73 8.21 -3.88 -6.28
N HIS A 74 9.15 -2.93 -6.27
CA HIS A 74 9.18 -1.84 -5.30
C HIS A 74 8.10 -0.82 -5.64
N VAL A 75 7.28 -0.44 -4.66
CA VAL A 75 6.24 0.58 -4.89
C VAL A 75 6.91 1.95 -5.04
N THR A 76 6.63 2.63 -6.14
CA THR A 76 7.02 4.04 -6.30
C THR A 76 5.93 4.92 -5.68
N LEU A 77 6.32 5.71 -4.67
CA LEU A 77 5.43 6.67 -4.00
C LEU A 77 5.60 8.05 -4.62
N GLU A 78 4.49 8.66 -5.06
CA GLU A 78 4.47 10.06 -5.46
C GLU A 78 4.01 10.91 -4.28
N PHE A 79 4.85 11.86 -3.86
CA PHE A 79 4.53 12.81 -2.80
C PHE A 79 4.24 14.19 -3.38
N SER A 80 3.15 14.81 -2.95
CA SER A 80 2.85 16.21 -3.21
C SER A 80 2.64 16.97 -1.90
N ASN A 81 3.32 18.11 -1.74
CA ASN A 81 3.05 19.06 -0.66
C ASN A 81 2.12 20.15 -1.19
N THR A 82 0.88 20.19 -0.70
CA THR A 82 -0.13 21.16 -1.13
C THR A 82 -0.18 22.40 -0.25
N THR A 83 0.78 22.56 0.67
CA THR A 83 0.91 23.73 1.54
C THR A 83 2.07 24.61 1.11
N ASN A 84 2.07 25.86 1.58
CA ASN A 84 3.20 26.78 1.40
C ASN A 84 4.29 26.61 2.47
N LEU A 85 4.15 25.63 3.38
CA LEU A 85 5.10 25.36 4.43
C LEU A 85 5.95 24.12 4.09
N PRO A 86 7.25 24.12 4.39
CA PRO A 86 8.08 22.94 4.19
C PRO A 86 7.63 21.80 5.10
N ALA A 87 7.37 20.63 4.53
CA ALA A 87 7.10 19.39 5.26
C ALA A 87 8.34 18.49 5.25
N ARG A 88 8.64 17.88 6.40
CA ARG A 88 9.72 16.90 6.52
C ARG A 88 9.11 15.50 6.55
N ILE A 89 9.69 14.59 5.77
CA ILE A 89 9.36 13.17 5.76
C ILE A 89 10.69 12.45 6.01
N TYR A 90 10.76 11.63 7.05
CA TYR A 90 11.98 10.92 7.39
C TYR A 90 11.96 9.48 6.85
N ALA A 91 13.13 8.98 6.46
CA ALA A 91 13.28 7.60 6.05
C ALA A 91 12.88 6.64 7.19
N GLY A 92 12.19 5.56 6.84
CA GLY A 92 11.72 4.55 7.81
C GLY A 92 10.39 4.89 8.50
N GLU A 93 9.83 6.08 8.28
CA GLU A 93 8.48 6.40 8.77
C GLU A 93 7.40 5.73 7.93
N GLY A 94 6.34 5.25 8.58
CA GLY A 94 5.19 4.71 7.86
C GLY A 94 4.33 5.84 7.27
N VAL A 95 4.58 6.20 6.01
CA VAL A 95 3.95 7.32 5.28
C VAL A 95 2.65 6.99 4.56
N ALA A 96 2.48 5.71 4.19
CA ALA A 96 1.36 5.22 3.41
C ALA A 96 0.82 3.91 4.00
N GLN A 97 -0.27 3.42 3.41
CA GLN A 97 -0.96 2.21 3.80
C GLN A 97 -1.41 1.37 2.63
N MET A 98 -1.30 0.06 2.76
CA MET A 98 -1.81 -0.89 1.77
C MET A 98 -3.10 -1.54 2.29
N LEU A 99 -4.15 -1.49 1.49
CA LEU A 99 -5.39 -2.23 1.66
C LEU A 99 -5.42 -3.37 0.64
N PHE A 100 -5.67 -4.59 1.10
CA PHE A 100 -5.72 -5.78 0.27
C PHE A 100 -7.17 -6.23 0.10
N PHE A 101 -7.59 -6.43 -1.15
CA PHE A 101 -8.91 -6.91 -1.51
C PHE A 101 -8.76 -8.25 -2.20
N GLU A 102 -9.16 -9.31 -1.52
CA GLU A 102 -9.21 -10.66 -2.08
C GLU A 102 -10.52 -10.87 -2.86
N SER A 103 -10.41 -11.51 -4.01
CA SER A 103 -11.52 -11.91 -4.87
C SER A 103 -11.82 -13.40 -4.65
N ASP A 104 -13.11 -13.75 -4.69
CA ASP A 104 -13.57 -15.14 -4.70
C ASP A 104 -13.28 -15.85 -6.04
N GLU A 105 -12.93 -15.07 -7.07
CA GLU A 105 -12.56 -15.56 -8.40
C GLU A 105 -11.11 -15.18 -8.76
N ILE A 106 -10.44 -16.05 -9.52
CA ILE A 106 -9.11 -15.79 -10.07
C ILE A 106 -9.21 -14.75 -11.18
N CYS A 107 -8.35 -13.73 -11.14
CA CYS A 107 -8.25 -12.73 -12.20
C CYS A 107 -8.00 -13.41 -13.57
N GLU A 108 -8.88 -13.18 -14.54
CA GLU A 108 -8.78 -13.80 -15.87
C GLU A 108 -7.55 -13.31 -16.65
N THR A 109 -7.28 -12.00 -16.63
CA THR A 109 -6.12 -11.38 -17.26
C THR A 109 -5.41 -10.46 -16.27
N SER A 110 -4.24 -10.89 -15.79
CA SER A 110 -3.48 -10.19 -14.74
C SER A 110 -2.56 -9.09 -15.28
N TYR A 111 -1.86 -8.39 -14.38
CA TYR A 111 -0.79 -7.47 -14.76
C TYR A 111 0.34 -8.17 -15.51
N LYS A 112 0.69 -9.38 -15.07
CA LYS A 112 1.74 -10.20 -15.65
C LYS A 112 1.36 -10.67 -17.06
N ASP A 113 0.12 -11.11 -17.27
CA ASP A 113 -0.36 -11.57 -18.58
C ASP A 113 -0.27 -10.47 -19.65
N ARG A 114 -0.56 -9.23 -19.26
CA ARG A 114 -0.48 -8.06 -20.14
C ARG A 114 0.94 -7.59 -20.43
N GLY A 115 1.98 -8.22 -19.87
CA GLY A 115 3.36 -7.77 -19.99
C GLY A 115 3.56 -6.37 -19.43
N GLY A 116 2.95 -6.07 -18.28
CA GLY A 116 2.87 -4.71 -17.75
C GLY A 116 4.24 -4.03 -17.57
N LYS A 117 4.29 -2.75 -17.93
CA LYS A 117 5.52 -1.93 -18.07
C LYS A 117 6.41 -1.89 -16.82
N TYR A 118 5.80 -2.03 -15.65
CA TYR A 118 6.42 -1.82 -14.34
C TYR A 118 6.62 -3.14 -13.57
N GLN A 119 6.55 -4.28 -14.26
CA GLN A 119 6.78 -5.58 -13.66
C GLN A 119 8.23 -5.74 -13.21
N GLY A 120 8.42 -6.21 -11.97
CA GLY A 120 9.72 -6.47 -11.37
C GLY A 120 10.54 -5.22 -11.10
N GLN A 121 9.90 -4.05 -10.99
CA GLN A 121 10.63 -2.80 -10.87
C GLN A 121 11.40 -2.70 -9.54
N THR A 122 12.58 -2.07 -9.59
CA THR A 122 13.43 -1.83 -8.43
C THR A 122 13.75 -0.34 -8.33
N GLY A 123 13.79 0.17 -7.09
CA GLY A 123 14.01 1.59 -6.84
C GLY A 123 12.90 2.48 -7.40
N VAL A 124 13.24 3.74 -7.68
CA VAL A 124 12.33 4.73 -8.29
C VAL A 124 12.35 4.54 -9.80
N THR A 125 11.24 4.06 -10.37
CA THR A 125 11.12 3.81 -11.81
C THR A 125 10.42 4.98 -12.49
N LEU A 126 11.06 5.54 -13.52
CA LEU A 126 10.50 6.62 -14.33
C LEU A 126 9.45 6.10 -15.32
N PRO A 127 8.54 6.97 -15.81
CA PRO A 127 7.54 6.59 -16.80
C PRO A 127 8.17 5.95 -18.05
N LYS A 128 7.59 4.84 -18.51
CA LYS A 128 8.01 4.13 -19.74
C LYS A 128 7.01 4.38 -20.88
N ALA A 129 7.54 4.71 -22.07
CA ALA A 129 6.76 4.87 -23.30
C ALA A 129 5.96 3.61 -23.64
#